data_AF-A0A5C0VG24-F1
#
_entry.id   AF-A0A5C0VG24-F1
#
_cell.length_a   1.000
_cell.length_b   1.000
_cell.length_c   1.000
_cell.angle_alpha   90.00
_cell.angle_beta   90.00
_cell.angle_gamma   90.00
#
_symmetry.space_group_name_H-M   'P 1'
#
loop_
_entity.id
_entity.type
_entity.pdbx_description
1 polymer ?
#
loop_
_entity_poly.entity_id
_entity_poly.type
_entity_poly.pdbx_seq_one_letter_code
_entity_poly.pdbx_strand_id
1 'polypeptide(L)'
;MPNFIRIILGALILGAAITLIVFSHWGWGILLIFISILVFVTYIFNEKMLIAQWFLRKENMDKAESWLDSIKNYEKELFKGQWGYYHLLLGLIESRKSPMKSEKFFKKALSFGLTMDHNIALANLSLAGVEMGKRNKREAQRLLKEAEKADKNKLLAEQIKMMKGQMNMLDKTQMVRGGRGGSGFRQF
;
A
#
# COMPACT_ATOMS: atom_id res chain seq x y z
N MET A 1 -0.75 16.99 -14.45
CA MET A 1 -0.93 17.14 -15.91
C MET A 1 -1.99 16.13 -16.34
N PRO A 2 -2.99 16.51 -17.16
CA PRO A 2 -3.98 15.56 -17.64
C PRO A 2 -3.29 14.45 -18.44
N ASN A 3 -3.69 13.20 -18.18
CA ASN A 3 -3.11 11.98 -18.72
C ASN A 3 -2.92 12.00 -20.24
N PHE A 4 -3.81 12.71 -20.94
CA PHE A 4 -3.78 12.87 -22.40
C PHE A 4 -2.54 13.61 -22.93
N ILE A 5 -2.07 14.66 -22.23
CA ILE A 5 -0.89 15.44 -22.67
C ILE A 5 0.37 14.57 -22.63
N ARG A 6 0.47 13.67 -21.66
CA ARG A 6 1.61 12.75 -21.52
C ARG A 6 1.66 11.72 -22.65
N ILE A 7 0.50 11.23 -23.09
CA ILE A 7 0.40 10.32 -24.25
C ILE A 7 0.86 11.03 -25.53
N ILE A 8 0.38 12.25 -25.77
CA ILE A 8 0.78 13.04 -26.95
C ILE A 8 2.29 13.31 -26.94
N LEU A 9 2.83 13.69 -25.78
CA LEU A 9 4.26 13.97 -25.63
C LEU A 9 5.11 12.70 -25.88
N GLY A 10 4.70 11.55 -25.32
CA GLY A 10 5.36 10.28 -25.58
C GLY A 10 5.30 9.86 -27.05
N ALA A 11 4.17 10.06 -27.73
CA ALA A 11 4.02 9.78 -29.15
C ALA A 11 4.91 10.69 -30.02
N LEU A 12 5.03 11.97 -29.67
CA LEU A 12 5.94 12.92 -30.34
C LEU A 12 7.41 12.52 -30.17
N ILE A 13 7.82 12.11 -28.97
CA ILE A 13 9.20 11.66 -28.69
C ILE A 13 9.50 10.37 -29.46
N LEU A 14 8.57 9.42 -29.52
CA LEU A 14 8.72 8.21 -30.36
C LEU A 14 8.83 8.55 -31.83
N GLY A 15 7.99 9.45 -32.35
CA GLY A 15 8.07 9.93 -33.72
C GLY A 15 9.44 10.55 -34.03
N ALA A 16 9.95 11.40 -33.13
CA ALA A 16 11.28 12.00 -33.25
C ALA A 16 12.38 10.93 -33.22
N ALA A 17 12.29 9.93 -32.33
CA ALA A 17 13.24 8.83 -32.27
C ALA A 17 13.28 8.03 -33.58
N ILE A 18 12.12 7.72 -34.17
CA ILE A 18 12.02 7.02 -35.46
C ILE A 18 12.66 7.85 -36.57
N THR A 19 12.38 9.17 -36.63
CA THR A 19 13.01 10.03 -37.64
C THR A 19 14.53 10.07 -37.51
N LEU A 20 15.08 10.13 -36.30
CA LEU A 20 16.53 10.10 -36.05
C LEU A 20 17.18 8.78 -36.48
N ILE A 21 16.47 7.66 -36.33
CA ILE A 21 16.93 6.35 -36.82
C ILE A 21 16.95 6.32 -38.35
N VAL A 22 15.93 6.90 -39.01
CA VAL A 22 15.88 7.00 -40.49
C VAL A 22 17.03 7.85 -41.04
N PHE A 23 17.42 8.92 -40.35
CA PHE A 23 18.57 9.76 -40.71
C PHE A 23 19.93 9.17 -40.29
N SER A 24 20.01 7.87 -39.98
CA SER A 24 21.25 7.16 -39.61
C SER A 24 21.92 7.64 -38.31
N HIS A 25 21.19 8.33 -37.42
CA HIS A 25 21.66 8.71 -36.08
C HIS A 25 21.24 7.68 -35.02
N TRP A 26 21.74 6.46 -35.18
CA TRP A 26 21.39 5.29 -34.36
C TRP A 26 21.61 5.49 -32.85
N GLY A 27 22.71 6.14 -32.45
CA GLY A 27 23.03 6.39 -31.05
C GLY A 27 22.04 7.34 -30.36
N TRP A 28 21.62 8.41 -31.03
CA TRP A 28 20.62 9.34 -30.50
C TRP A 28 19.20 8.77 -30.57
N GLY A 29 18.90 8.00 -31.61
CA GLY A 29 17.63 7.30 -31.77
C GLY A 29 17.37 6.28 -30.65
N ILE A 30 18.35 5.43 -30.33
CA ILE A 30 18.20 4.44 -29.25
C ILE A 30 18.04 5.11 -27.88
N LEU A 31 18.77 6.21 -27.64
CA LEU A 31 18.69 6.98 -26.39
C LEU A 31 17.31 7.62 -26.21
N LEU A 32 16.72 8.16 -27.29
CA LEU A 32 15.36 8.67 -27.27
C LEU A 32 14.29 7.59 -27.08
N ILE A 33 14.52 6.37 -27.57
CA ILE A 33 13.63 5.23 -27.27
C ILE A 33 13.65 4.93 -25.77
N PHE A 34 14.82 4.88 -25.13
CA PHE A 34 14.92 4.70 -23.68
C PHE A 34 14.23 5.84 -22.90
N ILE A 35 14.42 7.09 -23.32
CA ILE A 35 13.73 8.25 -22.71
C ILE A 35 12.22 8.13 -22.89
N SER A 36 11.75 7.72 -24.08
CA SER A 36 10.32 7.54 -24.31
C SER A 36 9.73 6.42 -23.46
N ILE A 37 10.46 5.31 -23.28
CA ILE A 37 10.05 4.24 -22.39
C ILE A 37 9.94 4.77 -20.95
N LEU A 38 10.91 5.57 -20.50
CA LEU A 38 10.89 6.19 -19.16
C LEU A 38 9.67 7.11 -18.98
N VAL A 39 9.35 7.93 -19.98
CA VAL A 39 8.14 8.78 -20.00
C VAL A 39 6.87 7.93 -19.97
N PHE A 40 6.86 6.78 -20.64
CA PHE A 40 5.73 5.87 -20.63
C PHE A 40 5.57 5.13 -19.29
N VAL A 41 6.66 4.76 -18.63
CA VAL A 41 6.62 4.13 -17.29
C VAL A 41 6.14 5.14 -16.22
N THR A 42 6.59 6.38 -16.26
CA THR A 42 6.11 7.46 -15.37
C THR A 42 4.65 7.88 -15.67
N TYR A 43 4.14 7.53 -16.85
CA TYR A 43 2.71 7.59 -17.14
C TYR A 43 1.94 6.43 -16.47
N ILE A 44 2.46 5.20 -16.54
CA ILE A 44 1.82 4.02 -15.92
C ILE A 44 1.92 4.06 -14.40
N PHE A 45 2.95 4.69 -13.81
CA PHE A 45 3.12 4.85 -12.37
C PHE A 45 3.17 6.33 -12.00
N ASN A 46 2.17 6.81 -11.26
CA ASN A 46 2.13 8.20 -10.85
C ASN A 46 3.32 8.53 -9.92
N GLU A 47 4.21 9.42 -10.36
CA GLU A 47 5.44 9.82 -9.66
C GLU A 47 5.19 10.25 -8.22
N LYS A 48 4.09 10.96 -7.96
CA LYS A 48 3.73 11.42 -6.61
C LYS A 48 3.55 10.25 -5.64
N MET A 49 2.95 9.15 -6.11
CA MET A 49 2.77 7.94 -5.30
C MET A 49 4.09 7.21 -5.07
N LEU A 50 4.98 7.18 -6.06
CA LEU A 50 6.31 6.56 -5.92
C LEU A 50 7.16 7.34 -4.89
N ILE A 51 7.14 8.67 -4.96
CA ILE A 51 7.84 9.53 -4.02
C ILE A 51 7.25 9.38 -2.62
N ALA A 52 5.91 9.37 -2.48
CA ALA A 52 5.25 9.12 -1.21
C ALA A 52 5.63 7.76 -0.62
N GLN A 53 5.66 6.70 -1.42
CA GLN A 53 6.10 5.38 -0.98
C GLN A 53 7.57 5.37 -0.52
N TRP A 54 8.44 6.12 -1.20
CA TRP A 54 9.84 6.24 -0.80
C TRP A 54 9.99 6.93 0.56
N PHE A 55 9.24 8.01 0.81
CA PHE A 55 9.21 8.67 2.11
C PHE A 55 8.59 7.80 3.20
N LEU A 56 7.53 7.04 2.88
CA LEU A 56 6.94 6.03 3.78
C LEU A 56 7.97 5.00 4.25
N ARG A 57 8.79 4.47 3.34
CA ARG A 57 9.87 3.53 3.67
C ARG A 57 10.96 4.14 4.55
N LYS A 58 11.13 5.46 4.48
CA LYS A 58 12.05 6.22 5.34
C LYS A 58 11.41 6.72 6.63
N GLU A 59 10.21 6.25 6.93
CA GLU A 59 9.40 6.66 8.09
C GLU A 59 9.07 8.16 8.15
N ASN A 60 9.21 8.88 7.02
CA ASN A 60 8.88 10.30 6.95
C ASN A 60 7.43 10.50 6.48
N MET A 61 6.50 10.46 7.43
CA MET A 61 5.06 10.50 7.17
C MET A 61 4.60 11.87 6.67
N ASP A 62 5.15 12.97 7.19
CA ASP A 62 4.73 14.33 6.83
C ASP A 62 5.03 14.65 5.35
N LYS A 63 6.23 14.27 4.89
CA LYS A 63 6.58 14.41 3.47
C LYS A 63 5.74 13.47 2.62
N ALA A 64 5.55 12.22 3.03
CA ALA A 64 4.72 11.28 2.29
C ALA A 64 3.28 11.80 2.12
N GLU A 65 2.72 12.40 3.16
CA GLU A 65 1.39 13.01 3.15
C GLU A 65 1.34 14.20 2.20
N SER A 66 2.31 15.13 2.27
CA SER A 66 2.35 16.28 1.36
C SER A 66 2.38 15.88 -0.13
N TRP A 67 3.06 14.78 -0.44
CA TRP A 67 3.12 14.24 -1.80
C TRP A 67 1.80 13.59 -2.21
N LEU A 68 1.12 12.88 -1.31
CA LEU A 68 -0.20 12.31 -1.59
C LEU A 68 -1.29 13.37 -1.66
N ASP A 69 -1.25 14.40 -0.84
CA ASP A 69 -2.18 15.55 -0.84
C ASP A 69 -2.03 16.40 -2.09
N SER A 70 -0.84 16.38 -2.71
CA SER A 70 -0.65 17.01 -4.02
C SER A 70 -1.50 16.36 -5.12
N ILE A 71 -2.05 15.15 -4.90
CA ILE A 71 -3.02 14.48 -5.77
C ILE A 71 -4.41 15.01 -5.42
N LYS A 72 -4.81 16.13 -6.04
CA LYS A 72 -6.08 16.83 -5.72
C LYS A 72 -7.31 16.01 -6.14
N ASN A 73 -7.20 15.25 -7.23
CA ASN A 73 -8.29 14.40 -7.69
C ASN A 73 -7.74 13.06 -8.19
N TYR A 74 -7.75 12.05 -7.31
CA TYR A 74 -7.26 10.72 -7.64
C TYR A 74 -8.03 10.07 -8.79
N GLU A 75 -9.32 10.35 -8.97
CA GLU A 75 -10.12 9.72 -10.04
C GLU A 75 -9.73 10.21 -11.44
N LYS A 76 -9.25 11.47 -11.53
CA LYS A 76 -8.79 12.08 -12.79
C LYS A 76 -7.28 11.90 -13.01
N GLU A 77 -6.49 11.91 -11.95
CA GLU A 77 -5.03 11.83 -12.01
C GLU A 77 -4.49 10.38 -11.99
N LEU A 78 -5.27 9.41 -11.52
CA LEU A 78 -4.84 8.02 -11.37
C LEU A 78 -5.71 7.07 -12.19
N PHE A 79 -5.07 6.04 -12.74
CA PHE A 79 -5.77 4.94 -13.38
C PHE A 79 -6.56 4.15 -12.33
N LYS A 80 -7.70 3.54 -12.71
CA LYS A 80 -8.59 2.82 -11.77
C LYS A 80 -7.85 1.77 -10.93
N GLY A 81 -6.89 1.04 -11.53
CA GLY A 81 -6.08 0.05 -10.81
C GLY A 81 -5.12 0.63 -9.75
N GLN A 82 -4.89 1.94 -9.75
CA GLN A 82 -4.04 2.62 -8.77
C GLN A 82 -4.83 3.21 -7.59
N TRP A 83 -6.16 3.26 -7.68
CA TRP A 83 -7.01 3.83 -6.62
C TRP A 83 -6.87 3.05 -5.31
N GLY A 84 -6.81 1.72 -5.39
CA GLY A 84 -6.55 0.88 -4.24
C GLY A 84 -5.20 1.19 -3.62
N TYR A 85 -4.16 1.33 -4.44
CA TYR A 85 -2.81 1.58 -3.97
C TYR A 85 -2.67 2.98 -3.33
N TYR A 86 -3.36 3.99 -3.85
CA TYR A 86 -3.43 5.33 -3.24
C TYR A 86 -4.05 5.28 -1.84
N HIS A 87 -5.17 4.58 -1.68
CA HIS A 87 -5.81 4.41 -0.37
C HIS A 87 -4.97 3.55 0.59
N LEU A 88 -4.19 2.60 0.09
CA LEU A 88 -3.24 1.85 0.90
C LEU A 88 -2.18 2.77 1.51
N LEU A 89 -1.55 3.63 0.69
CA LEU A 89 -0.52 4.57 1.16
C LEU A 89 -1.11 5.56 2.17
N LEU A 90 -2.30 6.11 1.92
CA LEU A 90 -3.02 6.95 2.89
C LEU A 90 -3.29 6.22 4.21
N GLY A 91 -3.71 4.96 4.14
CA GLY A 91 -3.92 4.14 5.33
C GLY A 91 -2.65 3.94 6.14
N LEU A 92 -1.50 3.72 5.48
CA LEU A 92 -0.20 3.58 6.16
C LEU A 92 0.26 4.87 6.85
N ILE A 93 -0.03 6.04 6.27
CA ILE A 93 0.26 7.33 6.91
C ILE A 93 -0.67 7.54 8.10
N GLU A 94 -1.98 7.37 7.90
CA GLU A 94 -2.98 7.59 8.93
C GLU A 94 -2.81 6.61 10.09
N SER A 95 -2.32 5.39 9.85
CA SER A 95 -2.12 4.39 10.92
C SER A 95 -1.08 4.82 11.94
N ARG A 96 -0.10 5.64 11.56
CA ARG A 96 0.88 6.23 12.49
C ARG A 96 0.26 7.30 13.37
N LYS A 97 -0.71 8.08 12.85
CA LYS A 97 -1.40 9.14 13.59
C LYS A 97 -2.53 8.60 14.45
N SER A 98 -3.39 7.80 13.84
CA SER A 98 -4.62 7.26 14.43
C SER A 98 -4.95 5.91 13.80
N PRO A 99 -4.46 4.79 14.37
CA PRO A 99 -4.69 3.44 13.86
C PRO A 99 -6.17 3.16 13.55
N MET A 100 -7.09 3.59 14.41
CA MET A 100 -8.53 3.37 14.21
C MET A 100 -9.09 4.09 12.97
N LYS A 101 -8.55 5.26 12.61
CA LYS A 101 -9.00 6.01 11.42
C LYS A 101 -8.44 5.40 10.13
N SER A 102 -7.32 4.69 10.22
CA SER A 102 -6.68 4.05 9.06
C SER A 102 -7.51 2.91 8.46
N GLU A 103 -8.38 2.29 9.25
CA GLU A 103 -9.24 1.18 8.83
C GLU A 103 -10.05 1.50 7.57
N LYS A 104 -10.68 2.67 7.52
CA LYS A 104 -11.51 3.09 6.37
C LYS A 104 -10.70 3.11 5.08
N PHE A 105 -9.43 3.50 5.17
CA PHE A 105 -8.54 3.61 4.03
C PHE A 105 -8.10 2.22 3.55
N PHE A 106 -7.73 1.32 4.46
CA PHE A 106 -7.37 -0.04 4.07
C PHE A 106 -8.57 -0.85 3.53
N LYS A 107 -9.76 -0.70 4.12
CA LYS A 107 -10.99 -1.30 3.58
C LYS A 107 -11.29 -0.77 2.18
N LYS A 108 -11.16 0.55 1.98
CA LYS A 108 -11.34 1.19 0.67
C LYS A 108 -10.27 0.76 -0.34
N ALA A 109 -9.03 0.55 0.11
CA ALA A 109 -7.94 0.02 -0.72
C ALA A 109 -8.27 -1.38 -1.25
N LEU A 110 -8.75 -2.27 -0.38
CA LEU A 110 -9.17 -3.62 -0.75
C LEU A 110 -10.42 -3.62 -1.63
N SER A 111 -11.39 -2.74 -1.38
CA SER A 111 -12.61 -2.66 -2.18
C SER A 111 -12.37 -2.20 -3.61
N PHE A 112 -11.42 -1.29 -3.82
CA PHE A 112 -11.02 -0.88 -5.17
C PHE A 112 -10.19 -1.93 -5.91
N GLY A 113 -9.68 -2.93 -5.20
CA GLY A 113 -8.74 -3.90 -5.72
C GLY A 113 -7.32 -3.34 -5.76
N LEU A 114 -6.37 -4.21 -5.39
CA LEU A 114 -4.95 -3.94 -5.48
C LEU A 114 -4.37 -4.86 -6.55
N THR A 115 -3.58 -4.31 -7.47
CA THR A 115 -3.00 -5.07 -8.59
C THR A 115 -1.91 -6.04 -8.16
N MET A 116 -1.25 -5.76 -7.04
CA MET A 116 -0.10 -6.52 -6.54
C MET A 116 -0.49 -7.32 -5.29
N ASP A 117 -0.21 -8.62 -5.30
CA ASP A 117 -0.48 -9.54 -4.18
C ASP A 117 0.18 -9.08 -2.87
N HIS A 118 1.41 -8.57 -2.95
CA HIS A 118 2.10 -8.02 -1.77
C HIS A 118 1.36 -6.82 -1.15
N ASN A 119 0.74 -5.95 -1.97
CA ASN A 119 -0.05 -4.83 -1.46
C ASN A 119 -1.33 -5.32 -0.79
N ILE A 120 -1.96 -6.37 -1.32
CA ILE A 120 -3.11 -7.05 -0.69
C ILE A 120 -2.69 -7.60 0.67
N ALA A 121 -1.55 -8.28 0.72
CA ALA A 121 -1.00 -8.82 1.95
C ALA A 121 -0.74 -7.72 3.00
N LEU A 122 -0.13 -6.61 2.58
CA LEU A 122 0.15 -5.47 3.45
C LEU A 122 -1.14 -4.80 3.97
N ALA A 123 -2.15 -4.63 3.11
CA ALA A 123 -3.43 -4.06 3.50
C ALA A 123 -4.15 -4.93 4.54
N ASN A 124 -4.20 -6.25 4.31
CA ASN A 124 -4.82 -7.21 5.23
C ASN A 124 -4.06 -7.30 6.55
N LEU A 125 -2.72 -7.34 6.51
CA LEU A 125 -1.87 -7.33 7.70
C LEU A 125 -2.09 -6.04 8.53
N SER A 126 -2.16 -4.89 7.87
CA SER A 126 -2.40 -3.61 8.54
C SER A 126 -3.79 -3.55 9.17
N LEU A 127 -4.83 -4.01 8.48
CA LEU A 127 -6.18 -4.15 9.04
C LEU A 127 -6.23 -5.11 10.22
N ALA A 128 -5.52 -6.23 10.14
CA ALA A 128 -5.43 -7.16 11.27
C ALA A 128 -4.84 -6.47 12.50
N GLY A 129 -3.81 -5.64 12.34
CA GLY A 129 -3.25 -4.82 13.41
C GLY A 129 -4.28 -3.85 14.02
N VAL A 130 -5.10 -3.21 13.18
CA VAL A 130 -6.17 -2.32 13.66
C VAL A 130 -7.25 -3.09 14.44
N GLU A 131 -7.68 -4.24 13.92
CA GLU A 131 -8.69 -5.09 14.59
C GLU A 131 -8.17 -5.69 15.89
N MET A 132 -6.88 -6.02 15.98
CA MET A 132 -6.23 -6.41 17.24
C MET A 132 -6.29 -5.27 18.26
N GLY A 133 -6.05 -4.02 17.85
CA GLY A 133 -6.20 -2.84 18.71
C GLY A 133 -7.62 -2.66 19.23
N LYS A 134 -8.64 -3.01 18.43
CA LYS A 134 -10.05 -3.04 18.84
C LYS A 134 -10.46 -4.27 19.65
N ARG A 135 -9.53 -5.19 19.91
CA ARG A 135 -9.79 -6.50 20.55
C ARG A 135 -10.73 -7.41 19.73
N ASN A 136 -10.86 -7.16 18.43
CA ASN A 136 -11.64 -8.01 17.52
C ASN A 136 -10.76 -9.13 16.94
N LYS A 137 -10.46 -10.11 17.79
CA LYS A 137 -9.54 -11.20 17.45
C LYS A 137 -10.03 -12.07 16.28
N ARG A 138 -11.33 -12.37 16.23
CA ARG A 138 -11.89 -13.25 15.19
C ARG A 138 -11.62 -12.68 13.80
N GLU A 139 -11.82 -11.38 13.66
CA GLU A 139 -11.60 -10.69 12.41
C GLU A 139 -10.10 -10.54 12.10
N ALA A 140 -9.29 -10.21 13.10
CA ALA A 140 -7.83 -10.18 12.94
C ALA A 140 -7.26 -11.52 12.45
N GLN A 141 -7.76 -12.66 12.96
CA GLN A 141 -7.36 -13.99 12.49
C GLN A 141 -7.74 -14.24 11.03
N ARG A 142 -8.93 -13.82 10.62
CA ARG A 142 -9.39 -13.93 9.22
C ARG A 142 -8.47 -13.14 8.30
N LEU A 143 -8.20 -11.88 8.67
CA LEU A 143 -7.33 -10.97 7.91
C LEU A 143 -5.89 -11.47 7.84
N LEU A 144 -5.34 -12.02 8.92
CA LEU A 144 -3.99 -12.61 8.91
C LEU A 144 -3.86 -13.81 7.96
N LYS A 145 -4.91 -14.63 7.82
CA LYS A 145 -4.94 -15.72 6.85
C LYS A 145 -5.00 -15.19 5.42
N GLU A 146 -5.78 -14.13 5.17
CA GLU A 146 -5.84 -13.48 3.86
C GLU A 146 -4.50 -12.81 3.50
N ALA A 147 -3.83 -12.21 4.49
CA ALA A 147 -2.50 -11.65 4.31
C ALA A 147 -1.47 -12.72 3.94
N GLU A 148 -1.47 -13.86 4.64
CA GLU A 148 -0.58 -14.98 4.36
C GLU A 148 -0.83 -15.62 3.00
N LYS A 149 -2.10 -15.74 2.58
CA LYS A 149 -2.47 -16.23 1.25
C LYS A 149 -2.00 -15.29 0.14
N ALA A 150 -2.02 -13.99 0.39
CA ALA A 150 -1.57 -12.98 -0.56
C ALA A 150 -0.05 -12.79 -0.57
N ASP A 151 0.68 -13.15 0.49
CA ASP A 151 2.14 -13.00 0.56
C ASP A 151 2.91 -14.13 -0.17
N LYS A 152 2.71 -14.24 -1.49
CA LYS A 152 3.34 -15.30 -2.33
C LYS A 152 4.86 -15.30 -2.28
N ASN A 153 5.46 -14.11 -2.15
CA ASN A 153 6.91 -13.94 -2.13
C ASN A 153 7.50 -13.93 -0.70
N LYS A 154 6.69 -14.19 0.33
CA LYS A 154 7.10 -14.24 1.74
C LYS A 154 7.80 -12.95 2.22
N LEU A 155 7.44 -11.80 1.66
CA LEU A 155 8.04 -10.51 1.99
C LEU A 155 7.56 -10.00 3.35
N LEU A 156 6.39 -10.45 3.81
CA LEU A 156 5.77 -10.09 5.08
C LEU A 156 5.69 -11.27 6.06
N ALA A 157 6.29 -12.42 5.72
CA ALA A 157 6.19 -13.64 6.51
C ALA A 157 6.59 -13.45 7.98
N GLU A 158 7.70 -12.76 8.23
CA GLU A 158 8.14 -12.44 9.59
C GLU A 158 7.15 -11.52 10.31
N GLN A 159 6.59 -10.52 9.64
CA GLN A 159 5.62 -9.60 10.23
C GLN A 159 4.30 -10.30 10.57
N ILE A 160 3.83 -11.16 9.68
CA ILE A 160 2.65 -12.02 9.89
C ILE A 160 2.88 -12.93 11.09
N LYS A 161 4.06 -13.58 11.17
CA LYS A 161 4.43 -14.45 12.29
C LYS A 161 4.49 -13.70 13.62
N MET A 162 5.10 -12.52 13.65
CA MET A 162 5.13 -11.66 14.84
C MET A 162 3.71 -11.28 15.29
N MET A 163 2.85 -10.86 14.36
CA MET A 163 1.47 -10.47 14.68
C MET A 163 0.64 -11.66 15.19
N LYS A 164 0.79 -12.85 14.58
CA LYS A 164 0.20 -14.10 15.09
C LYS A 164 0.68 -14.40 16.52
N GLY A 165 1.97 -14.19 16.80
CA GLY A 165 2.54 -14.35 18.15
C GLY A 165 1.92 -13.40 19.17
N GLN A 166 1.79 -12.12 18.83
CA GLN A 166 1.14 -11.11 19.69
C GLN A 166 -0.31 -11.46 20.00
N MET A 167 -1.05 -11.95 19.01
CA MET A 167 -2.44 -12.38 19.19
C MET A 167 -2.58 -13.54 20.17
N ASN A 168 -1.68 -14.53 20.10
CA ASN A 168 -1.68 -15.67 21.03
C ASN A 168 -1.29 -15.25 22.46
N MET A 169 -0.45 -14.22 22.63
CA MET A 169 -0.13 -13.69 23.96
C MET A 169 -1.34 -12.99 24.60
N LEU A 170 -2.07 -12.21 23.81
CA LEU A 170 -3.32 -11.56 24.28
C LEU A 170 -4.32 -12.59 24.80
N ASP A 171 -4.39 -13.79 24.20
CA ASP A 171 -5.25 -14.88 24.66
C ASP A 171 -4.86 -15.38 26.06
N LYS A 172 -3.57 -15.62 26.28
CA LYS A 172 -3.07 -16.13 27.56
C LYS A 172 -3.35 -15.13 28.69
N THR A 173 -3.19 -13.84 28.43
CA THR A 173 -3.50 -12.79 29.41
C THR A 173 -5.01 -12.72 29.73
N GLN A 174 -5.89 -12.95 28.75
CA GLN A 174 -7.34 -13.01 28.98
C GLN A 174 -7.75 -14.24 29.79
N MET A 175 -7.18 -15.41 29.51
CA MET A 175 -7.44 -16.64 30.27
C MET A 175 -7.02 -16.53 31.74
N VAL A 176 -5.86 -15.93 32.02
CA VAL A 176 -5.38 -15.72 33.40
C VAL A 176 -6.28 -14.76 34.19
N ARG A 177 -6.86 -13.74 33.54
CA ARG A 177 -7.79 -12.80 34.18
C ARG A 177 -9.18 -13.40 34.41
N GLY A 178 -9.66 -14.26 33.49
CA GLY A 178 -10.91 -15.00 33.65
C GLY A 178 -10.83 -16.15 34.66
N GLY A 179 -9.65 -16.75 34.85
CA GLY A 179 -9.45 -17.87 35.78
C GLY A 179 -9.23 -17.49 37.25
N ARG A 180 -8.96 -16.21 37.56
CA ARG A 180 -8.72 -15.73 38.93
C ARG A 180 -9.95 -15.14 39.64
N GLY A 181 -11.11 -15.11 38.98
CA GLY A 181 -12.35 -14.52 39.52
C GLY A 181 -13.31 -15.50 40.19
N GLY A 182 -12.93 -16.77 40.36
CA GLY A 182 -13.87 -17.85 40.69
C GLY A 182 -13.50 -18.74 41.87
N SER A 183 -12.63 -18.32 42.79
CA SER A 183 -12.32 -19.12 43.98
C SER A 183 -12.15 -18.27 45.23
N GLY A 184 -13.21 -18.27 46.05
CA GLY A 184 -13.08 -18.22 47.50
C GLY A 184 -13.07 -16.83 48.13
N PHE A 185 -14.25 -16.38 48.61
CA PHE A 185 -14.42 -15.88 49.97
C PHE A 185 -15.91 -16.02 50.36
N ARG A 186 -16.30 -17.25 50.73
CA ARG A 186 -17.38 -17.48 51.69
C ARG A 186 -16.70 -17.98 52.95
N GLN A 187 -16.52 -17.09 53.93
CA GLN A 187 -16.34 -17.48 55.32
C GLN A 187 -17.15 -16.51 56.16
N PHE A 188 -18.11 -17.13 56.87
CA PHE A 188 -18.80 -16.77 58.12
C PHE A 188 -19.00 -15.30 58.47
#